data_AF-A0A0B5QE55-F1
#
_entry.id   AF-A0A0B5QE55-F1
#
_cell.length_a   1.000
_cell.length_b   1.000
_cell.length_c   1.000
_cell.angle_alpha   90.00
_cell.angle_beta   90.00
_cell.angle_gamma   90.00
#
_symmetry.space_group_name_H-M   'P 1'
#
loop_
_entity.id
_entity.type
_entity.pdbx_description
1 polymer ?
#
loop_
_entity_poly.entity_id
_entity_poly.type
_entity_poly.pdbx_seq_one_letter_code
_entity_poly.pdbx_strand_id
1 'polypeptide(L)'
;MFDNNIKTEPIPERVYELCKIVSKGDVEDKIVKERMEPKAINSSDTTYYGSIRDVCVQELKLITKEGEVLSFVGDKKILKDMDSFRQYCNSNVFKNKESDFYKIAVCFLDSNDSWLKYSTLSNQMLRREVEEKTKISLVSEQMMLGMRFWMSFLGFGYIQEIEKTYIYFLPNMYIALQDFCQFAVFEKNKEYTVFEFVSTISNSALVALENAKETMRFNLAMSSALRQMHDSKEIVLKKVLDSKETWELYPDETHEFTDKITHIVYKGVKRG
;
A
#
# COMPACT_ATOMS: atom_id res chain seq x y z
N MET A 1 9.88 4.00 8.68
CA MET A 1 8.47 3.98 8.23
C MET A 1 8.05 2.56 7.89
N PHE A 2 8.76 1.87 7.01
CA PHE A 2 8.47 0.52 6.53
C PHE A 2 9.21 -0.60 7.29
N ASP A 3 10.17 -0.23 8.13
CA ASP A 3 10.79 -1.13 9.10
C ASP A 3 10.00 -1.11 10.44
N ASN A 4 10.70 -1.21 11.56
CA ASN A 4 10.09 -1.23 12.89
C ASN A 4 9.85 0.19 13.40
N ASN A 5 8.93 0.36 14.36
CA ASN A 5 8.62 1.65 14.99
C ASN A 5 8.13 2.71 13.98
N ILE A 6 6.99 2.41 13.34
CA ILE A 6 6.31 3.28 12.37
C ILE A 6 6.04 4.68 12.95
N LYS A 7 6.41 5.71 12.20
CA LYS A 7 6.29 7.13 12.59
C LYS A 7 5.20 7.83 11.78
N THR A 8 4.63 8.89 12.34
CA THR A 8 3.56 9.69 11.71
C THR A 8 4.07 10.75 10.74
N GLU A 9 5.31 11.18 10.94
CA GLU A 9 5.94 12.28 10.23
C GLU A 9 6.25 12.01 8.75
N PRO A 10 6.80 10.84 8.35
CA PRO A 10 7.22 10.59 6.98
C PRO A 10 6.06 10.14 6.10
N ILE A 11 5.08 11.02 5.88
CA ILE A 11 3.97 10.77 4.94
C ILE A 11 4.47 10.76 3.49
N PRO A 12 3.76 10.09 2.56
CA PRO A 12 4.16 9.95 1.16
C PRO A 12 4.55 11.25 0.47
N GLU A 13 3.77 12.32 0.65
CA GLU A 13 3.99 13.64 0.04
C GLU A 13 5.31 14.26 0.50
N ARG A 14 5.64 14.12 1.79
CA ARG A 14 6.88 14.67 2.34
C ARG A 14 8.11 13.89 1.85
N VAL A 15 8.00 12.58 1.76
CA VAL A 15 9.07 11.72 1.22
C VAL A 15 9.28 12.02 -0.27
N TYR A 16 8.19 12.15 -1.03
CA TYR A 16 8.21 12.52 -2.45
C TYR A 16 8.86 13.90 -2.66
N GLU A 17 8.48 14.91 -1.89
CA GLU A 17 9.03 16.26 -2.03
C GLU A 17 10.51 16.34 -1.64
N LEU A 18 10.95 15.61 -0.61
CA LEU A 18 12.37 15.50 -0.29
C LEU A 18 13.14 14.89 -1.47
N CYS A 19 12.66 13.78 -2.03
CA CYS A 19 13.26 13.17 -3.22
C CYS A 19 13.30 14.15 -4.40
N LYS A 20 12.23 14.92 -4.64
CA LYS A 20 12.19 15.94 -5.69
C LYS A 20 13.19 17.06 -5.47
N ILE A 21 13.37 17.55 -4.25
CA ILE A 21 14.37 18.59 -3.95
C ILE A 21 15.77 18.10 -4.32
N VAL A 22 16.12 16.89 -3.89
CA VAL A 22 17.46 16.30 -4.11
C VAL A 22 17.65 15.86 -5.58
N SER A 23 16.58 15.50 -6.30
CA SER A 23 16.66 15.13 -7.72
C SER A 23 17.11 16.24 -8.67
N LYS A 24 17.10 17.50 -8.21
CA LYS A 24 17.54 18.68 -8.96
C LYS A 24 19.07 18.84 -8.97
N GLY A 25 19.76 18.16 -8.07
CA GLY A 25 21.21 18.22 -7.93
C GLY A 25 21.63 17.96 -6.49
N ASP A 26 22.91 17.61 -6.33
CA ASP A 26 23.52 17.40 -5.02
C ASP A 26 23.33 18.63 -4.13
N VAL A 27 22.93 18.40 -2.88
CA VAL A 27 22.53 19.47 -1.97
C VAL A 27 22.90 19.14 -0.53
N GLU A 28 23.32 20.14 0.22
CA GLU A 28 23.63 19.97 1.64
C GLU A 28 22.37 19.59 2.45
N ASP A 29 22.50 18.59 3.33
CA ASP A 29 21.45 18.06 4.22
C ASP A 29 20.77 19.19 5.01
N LYS A 30 21.56 20.15 5.48
CA LYS A 30 21.07 21.34 6.20
C LYS A 30 20.18 22.23 5.32
N ILE A 31 20.53 22.43 4.06
CA ILE A 31 19.74 23.24 3.12
C ILE A 31 18.40 22.54 2.85
N VAL A 32 18.40 21.22 2.67
CA VAL A 32 17.16 20.46 2.48
C VAL A 32 16.29 20.54 3.73
N LYS A 33 16.88 20.41 4.93
CA LYS A 33 16.15 20.60 6.20
C LYS A 33 15.48 21.97 6.27
N GLU A 34 16.21 23.05 5.99
CA GLU A 34 15.67 24.42 6.03
C GLU A 34 14.53 24.63 5.02
N ARG A 35 14.56 23.94 3.86
CA ARG A 35 13.49 23.99 2.86
C ARG A 35 12.26 23.18 3.26
N MET A 36 12.46 22.02 3.89
CA MET A 36 11.37 21.17 4.36
C MET A 36 10.70 21.73 5.62
N GLU A 37 11.48 22.42 6.47
CA GLU A 37 11.04 22.98 7.76
C GLU A 37 11.38 24.48 7.86
N PRO A 38 10.74 25.34 7.03
CA PRO A 38 11.05 26.76 7.05
C PRO A 38 10.61 27.38 8.38
N LYS A 39 11.55 28.08 9.05
CA LYS A 39 11.33 28.74 10.35
C LYS A 39 10.16 29.73 10.37
N ALA A 40 9.80 30.28 9.21
CA ALA A 40 8.66 31.19 9.08
C ALA A 40 7.30 30.52 9.33
N ILE A 41 7.22 29.19 9.17
CA ILE A 41 5.99 28.39 9.32
C ILE A 41 6.11 27.43 10.51
N ASN A 42 7.29 26.87 10.75
CA ASN A 42 7.55 26.03 11.92
C ASN A 42 8.09 26.88 13.08
N SER A 43 7.19 27.34 13.95
CA SER A 43 7.54 28.08 15.17
C SER A 43 7.93 27.18 16.34
N SER A 44 7.94 25.85 16.15
CA SER A 44 8.31 24.86 17.17
C SER A 44 9.72 24.31 16.92
N ASP A 45 10.42 23.93 17.99
CA ASP A 45 11.71 23.24 17.90
C ASP A 45 11.59 21.76 17.47
N THR A 46 10.36 21.27 17.28
CA THR A 46 10.09 19.89 16.84
C THR A 46 10.47 19.73 15.37
N THR A 47 11.45 18.86 15.12
CA THR A 47 11.89 18.49 13.77
C THR A 47 11.37 17.11 13.40
N TYR A 48 10.73 17.02 12.23
CA TYR A 48 10.26 15.81 11.58
C TYR A 48 11.19 15.37 10.44
N TYR A 49 12.08 16.25 9.97
CA TYR A 49 12.96 16.07 8.83
C TYR A 49 13.79 14.79 8.88
N GLY A 50 14.40 14.49 10.03
CA GLY A 50 15.26 13.32 10.18
C GLY A 50 14.55 12.03 9.78
N SER A 51 13.31 11.84 10.25
CA SER A 51 12.51 10.66 9.90
C SER A 51 12.17 10.55 8.42
N ILE A 52 11.92 11.67 7.74
CA ILE A 52 11.64 11.70 6.29
C ILE A 52 12.90 11.34 5.51
N ARG A 53 14.03 11.96 5.88
CA ARG A 53 15.33 11.70 5.27
C ARG A 53 15.73 10.23 5.42
N ASP A 54 15.55 9.67 6.61
CA ASP A 54 15.91 8.27 6.88
C ASP A 54 15.08 7.31 6.01
N VAL A 55 13.79 7.60 5.76
CA VAL A 55 12.98 6.82 4.78
C VAL A 55 13.55 6.92 3.38
N CYS A 56 13.95 8.11 2.92
CA CYS A 56 14.50 8.29 1.58
C CYS A 56 15.86 7.57 1.38
N VAL A 57 16.68 7.56 2.44
CA VAL A 57 18.07 7.05 2.39
C VAL A 57 18.14 5.55 2.72
N GLN A 58 17.50 5.11 3.80
CA GLN A 58 17.68 3.77 4.35
C GLN A 58 16.65 2.79 3.81
N GLU A 59 15.39 3.22 3.70
CA GLU A 59 14.26 2.33 3.42
C GLU A 59 13.94 2.27 1.92
N LEU A 60 13.70 3.42 1.30
CA LEU A 60 13.43 3.53 -0.14
C LEU A 60 14.70 3.57 -0.99
N LYS A 61 15.86 3.91 -0.40
CA LYS A 61 17.16 3.96 -1.09
C LYS A 61 17.17 4.78 -2.38
N LEU A 62 16.39 5.86 -2.40
CA LEU A 62 16.31 6.80 -3.52
C LEU A 62 17.38 7.90 -3.42
N ILE A 63 17.96 8.08 -2.23
CA ILE A 63 18.95 9.09 -1.92
C ILE A 63 20.14 8.44 -1.22
N THR A 64 21.35 8.87 -1.54
CA THR A 64 22.56 8.59 -0.76
C THR A 64 22.94 9.83 0.05
N LYS A 65 23.56 9.61 1.21
CA LYS A 65 24.14 10.67 2.04
C LYS A 65 25.64 10.43 2.20
N GLU A 66 26.46 11.33 1.65
CA GLU A 66 27.91 11.31 1.77
C GLU A 66 28.37 12.55 2.56
N GLY A 67 28.76 12.34 3.82
CA GLY A 67 29.01 13.46 4.74
C GLY A 67 27.74 14.29 4.93
N GLU A 68 27.80 15.57 4.55
CA GLU A 68 26.67 16.51 4.61
C GLU A 68 25.93 16.66 3.27
N VAL A 69 26.30 15.91 2.23
CA VAL A 69 25.69 16.03 0.90
C VAL A 69 24.69 14.90 0.67
N LEU A 70 23.51 15.27 0.16
CA LEU A 70 22.48 14.36 -0.32
C LEU A 70 22.48 14.32 -1.85
N SER A 71 22.42 13.11 -2.41
CA SER A 71 22.39 12.86 -3.86
C SER A 71 21.27 11.91 -4.22
N PHE A 72 20.50 12.24 -5.26
CA PHE A 72 19.43 11.36 -5.74
C PHE A 72 20.00 10.31 -6.67
N VAL A 73 19.79 9.03 -6.34
CA VAL A 73 20.33 7.88 -7.06
C VAL A 73 19.26 7.05 -7.78
N GLY A 74 17.98 7.40 -7.61
CA GLY A 74 16.87 6.75 -8.32
C GLY A 74 16.75 7.17 -9.79
N ASP A 75 15.91 6.46 -10.54
CA ASP A 75 15.48 6.92 -11.87
C ASP A 75 14.55 8.15 -11.70
N LYS A 76 14.83 9.25 -12.39
CA LYS A 76 14.00 10.47 -12.36
C LYS A 76 12.55 10.21 -12.78
N LYS A 77 12.27 9.15 -13.56
CA LYS A 77 10.91 8.73 -13.90
C LYS A 77 10.06 8.37 -12.69
N ILE A 78 10.69 7.91 -11.60
CA ILE A 78 10.01 7.65 -10.32
C ILE A 78 9.36 8.92 -9.77
N LEU A 79 9.94 10.08 -10.04
CA LEU A 79 9.48 11.38 -9.54
C LEU A 79 8.69 12.18 -10.58
N LYS A 80 8.17 11.52 -11.62
CA LYS A 80 7.35 12.17 -12.65
C LYS A 80 6.04 12.70 -12.03
N ASP A 81 5.38 11.87 -11.25
CA ASP A 81 4.10 12.11 -10.60
C ASP A 81 3.94 11.17 -9.38
N MET A 82 2.91 11.39 -8.57
CA MET A 82 2.64 10.59 -7.38
C MET A 82 2.32 9.12 -7.72
N ASP A 83 1.76 8.83 -8.89
CA ASP A 83 1.49 7.46 -9.34
C ASP A 83 2.79 6.70 -9.64
N SER A 84 3.72 7.32 -10.36
CA SER A 84 5.04 6.73 -10.64
C SER A 84 5.83 6.51 -9.35
N PHE A 85 5.69 7.41 -8.38
CA PHE A 85 6.28 7.24 -7.05
C PHE A 85 5.62 6.11 -6.26
N ARG A 86 4.29 6.02 -6.26
CA ARG A 86 3.54 4.92 -5.64
C ARG A 86 3.98 3.57 -6.18
N GLN A 87 4.11 3.45 -7.50
CA GLN A 87 4.55 2.23 -8.16
C GLN A 87 5.93 1.79 -7.67
N TYR A 88 6.87 2.72 -7.59
CA TYR A 88 8.17 2.44 -7.00
C TYR A 88 8.04 1.93 -5.56
N CYS A 89 7.26 2.61 -4.72
CA CYS A 89 7.04 2.21 -3.34
C CYS A 89 6.41 0.80 -3.24
N ASN A 90 5.34 0.52 -4.00
CA ASN A 90 4.69 -0.80 -4.06
C ASN A 90 5.67 -1.92 -4.46
N SER A 91 6.69 -1.62 -5.28
CA SER A 91 7.73 -2.59 -5.65
C SER A 91 8.83 -2.80 -4.60
N ASN A 92 8.87 -2.01 -3.52
CA ASN A 92 9.96 -2.02 -2.55
C ASN A 92 9.55 -2.24 -1.09
N VAL A 93 8.46 -1.59 -0.63
CA VAL A 93 8.15 -1.46 0.81
C VAL A 93 7.77 -2.78 1.50
N PHE A 94 7.35 -3.79 0.74
CA PHE A 94 6.95 -5.11 1.27
C PHE A 94 8.01 -6.20 1.08
N LYS A 95 9.24 -5.85 0.69
CA LYS A 95 10.34 -6.84 0.52
C LYS A 95 10.75 -7.48 1.85
N ASN A 96 10.63 -6.75 2.96
CA ASN A 96 10.93 -7.25 4.29
C ASN A 96 9.65 -7.73 4.99
N LYS A 97 9.37 -9.04 4.93
CA LYS A 97 8.19 -9.63 5.58
C LYS A 97 8.24 -9.59 7.11
N GLU A 98 9.42 -9.38 7.68
CA GLU A 98 9.59 -9.34 9.12
C GLU A 98 9.31 -7.97 9.73
N SER A 99 9.13 -6.93 8.91
CA SER A 99 8.88 -5.59 9.43
C SER A 99 7.50 -5.45 10.05
N ASP A 100 7.41 -4.56 11.04
CA ASP A 100 6.13 -4.20 11.66
C ASP A 100 5.14 -3.70 10.60
N PHE A 101 5.59 -2.90 9.63
CA PHE A 101 4.74 -2.38 8.56
C PHE A 101 4.10 -3.49 7.72
N TYR A 102 4.89 -4.48 7.29
CA TYR A 102 4.37 -5.62 6.53
C TYR A 102 3.36 -6.41 7.36
N LYS A 103 3.74 -6.78 8.59
CA LYS A 103 2.90 -7.60 9.48
C LYS A 103 1.57 -6.93 9.80
N ILE A 104 1.59 -5.64 10.10
CA ILE A 104 0.36 -4.88 10.35
C ILE A 104 -0.47 -4.76 9.06
N ALA A 105 0.15 -4.55 7.89
CA ALA A 105 -0.57 -4.42 6.63
C ALA A 105 -1.32 -5.71 6.25
N VAL A 106 -0.64 -6.86 6.34
CA VAL A 106 -1.24 -8.19 6.16
C VAL A 106 -2.39 -8.38 7.14
N CYS A 107 -2.16 -8.11 8.42
CA CYS A 107 -3.18 -8.25 9.46
C CYS A 107 -4.44 -7.47 9.09
N PHE A 108 -4.28 -6.20 8.70
CA PHE A 108 -5.39 -5.33 8.30
C PHE A 108 -6.16 -5.87 7.11
N LEU A 109 -5.47 -6.32 6.07
CA LEU A 109 -6.10 -6.86 4.87
C LEU A 109 -6.83 -8.18 5.15
N ASP A 110 -6.23 -9.06 5.94
CA ASP A 110 -6.78 -10.38 6.25
C ASP A 110 -7.98 -10.34 7.20
N SER A 111 -8.06 -9.30 8.05
CA SER A 111 -9.22 -9.18 8.94
C SER A 111 -10.41 -8.48 8.29
N ASN A 112 -10.38 -8.21 6.98
CA ASN A 112 -11.53 -7.73 6.20
C ASN A 112 -12.22 -6.51 6.83
N ASP A 113 -13.52 -6.60 7.09
CA ASP A 113 -14.39 -5.60 7.70
C ASP A 113 -14.41 -5.66 9.25
N SER A 114 -13.76 -6.65 9.87
CA SER A 114 -13.82 -6.84 11.32
C SER A 114 -13.31 -5.64 12.12
N TRP A 115 -12.43 -4.83 11.55
CA TRP A 115 -11.91 -3.61 12.16
C TRP A 115 -12.93 -2.46 12.19
N LEU A 116 -13.96 -2.48 11.33
CA LEU A 116 -14.97 -1.42 11.24
C LEU A 116 -15.85 -1.32 12.49
N LYS A 117 -15.81 -2.34 13.36
CA LYS A 117 -16.43 -2.30 14.70
C LYS A 117 -15.77 -1.25 15.61
N TYR A 118 -14.55 -0.80 15.30
CA TYR A 118 -13.85 0.24 16.04
C TYR A 118 -14.06 1.61 15.40
N SER A 119 -14.29 2.62 16.24
CA SER A 119 -14.50 4.01 15.77
C SER A 119 -13.25 4.64 15.15
N THR A 120 -12.05 4.18 15.50
CA THR A 120 -10.79 4.76 15.02
C THR A 120 -9.69 3.70 14.90
N LEU A 121 -8.79 3.89 13.93
CA LEU A 121 -7.60 3.05 13.72
C LEU A 121 -6.64 3.04 14.93
N SER A 122 -6.68 4.04 15.81
CA SER A 122 -5.83 4.06 17.01
C SER A 122 -6.46 3.41 18.25
N ASN A 123 -7.67 2.83 18.12
CA ASN A 123 -8.40 2.24 19.23
C ASN A 123 -7.55 1.20 20.00
N GLN A 124 -7.60 1.24 21.33
CA GLN A 124 -6.75 0.38 22.17
C GLN A 124 -7.04 -1.11 21.98
N MET A 125 -8.31 -1.52 21.81
CA MET A 125 -8.66 -2.93 21.59
C MET A 125 -8.20 -3.40 20.22
N LEU A 126 -8.35 -2.56 19.19
CA LEU A 126 -7.79 -2.81 17.86
C LEU A 126 -6.28 -3.06 17.92
N ARG A 127 -5.54 -2.19 18.62
CA ARG A 127 -4.08 -2.34 18.78
C ARG A 127 -3.70 -3.66 19.45
N ARG A 128 -4.43 -4.08 20.48
CA ARG A 128 -4.24 -5.40 21.13
C ARG A 128 -4.52 -6.56 20.18
N GLU A 129 -5.60 -6.51 19.39
CA GLU A 129 -5.87 -7.54 18.38
C GLU A 129 -4.74 -7.62 17.34
N VAL A 130 -4.17 -6.48 16.94
CA VAL A 130 -3.01 -6.44 16.05
C VAL A 130 -1.78 -7.04 16.73
N GLU A 131 -1.45 -6.68 17.97
CA GLU A 131 -0.35 -7.25 18.75
C GLU A 131 -0.44 -8.80 18.82
N GLU A 132 -1.63 -9.32 19.15
CA GLU A 132 -1.89 -10.75 19.26
C GLU A 132 -1.71 -11.48 17.92
N LYS A 133 -2.25 -10.93 16.83
CA LYS A 133 -2.18 -11.53 15.49
C LYS A 133 -0.78 -11.45 14.88
N THR A 134 -0.08 -10.34 15.09
CA THR A 134 1.22 -10.06 14.44
C THR A 134 2.43 -10.46 15.26
N LYS A 135 2.23 -10.72 16.57
CA LYS A 135 3.30 -10.96 17.57
C LYS A 135 4.28 -9.79 17.73
N ILE A 136 3.87 -8.59 17.32
CA ILE A 136 4.62 -7.35 17.60
C ILE A 136 4.48 -7.04 19.09
N SER A 137 5.59 -6.79 19.77
CA SER A 137 5.60 -6.63 21.23
C SER A 137 4.80 -5.43 21.73
N LEU A 138 4.74 -4.35 20.93
CA LEU A 138 3.96 -3.15 21.25
C LEU A 138 3.51 -2.47 19.95
N VAL A 139 2.21 -2.33 19.76
CA VAL A 139 1.61 -1.56 18.68
C VAL A 139 1.13 -0.23 19.26
N SER A 140 1.91 0.83 19.01
CA SER A 140 1.61 2.16 19.51
C SER A 140 0.50 2.84 18.70
N GLU A 141 -0.15 3.86 19.26
CA GLU A 141 -1.09 4.71 18.52
C GLU A 141 -0.40 5.39 17.32
N GLN A 142 0.85 5.84 17.50
CA GLN A 142 1.63 6.44 16.43
C GLN A 142 1.81 5.49 15.24
N MET A 143 2.05 4.20 15.50
CA MET A 143 2.25 3.21 14.44
C MET A 143 0.99 3.07 13.58
N MET A 144 -0.18 2.97 14.22
CA MET A 144 -1.48 2.86 13.55
C MET A 144 -1.81 4.11 12.75
N LEU A 145 -1.62 5.28 13.35
CA LEU A 145 -1.86 6.56 12.70
C LEU A 145 -0.89 6.82 11.55
N GLY A 146 0.39 6.48 11.69
CA GLY A 146 1.40 6.68 10.64
C GLY A 146 1.19 5.74 9.45
N MET A 147 0.88 4.46 9.73
CA MET A 147 0.60 3.46 8.70
C MET A 147 -0.51 3.90 7.74
N ARG A 148 -1.57 4.54 8.26
CA ARG A 148 -2.80 4.80 7.49
C ARG A 148 -2.54 5.59 6.21
N PHE A 149 -1.64 6.57 6.26
CA PHE A 149 -1.27 7.40 5.12
C PHE A 149 -0.61 6.56 4.02
N TRP A 150 0.26 5.62 4.41
CA TRP A 150 0.94 4.74 3.47
C TRP A 150 0.03 3.65 2.93
N MET A 151 -0.81 3.00 3.74
CA MET A 151 -1.77 2.02 3.24
C MET A 151 -2.73 2.62 2.21
N SER A 152 -3.19 3.84 2.47
CA SER A 152 -4.01 4.62 1.53
C SER A 152 -3.24 4.98 0.27
N PHE A 153 -2.05 5.56 0.41
CA PHE A 153 -1.23 5.97 -0.73
C PHE A 153 -0.80 4.79 -1.60
N LEU A 154 -0.44 3.66 -1.01
CA LEU A 154 -0.05 2.44 -1.73
C LEU A 154 -1.25 1.78 -2.45
N GLY A 155 -2.48 2.24 -2.15
CA GLY A 155 -3.67 1.86 -2.89
C GLY A 155 -4.37 0.62 -2.36
N PHE A 156 -4.24 0.31 -1.06
CA PHE A 156 -4.87 -0.85 -0.41
C PHE A 156 -6.25 -0.56 0.18
N GLY A 157 -6.62 0.71 0.27
CA GLY A 157 -7.90 1.14 0.77
C GLY A 157 -7.96 2.65 0.93
N TYR A 158 -9.07 3.12 1.47
CA TYR A 158 -9.32 4.55 1.66
C TYR A 158 -9.45 4.87 3.15
N ILE A 159 -8.92 6.02 3.55
CA ILE A 159 -9.16 6.57 4.88
C ILE A 159 -10.37 7.48 4.82
N GLN A 160 -11.37 7.15 5.63
CA GLN A 160 -12.55 8.00 5.84
C GLN A 160 -12.48 8.59 7.24
N GLU A 161 -12.26 9.91 7.31
CA GLU A 161 -12.29 10.66 8.56
C GLU A 161 -13.65 11.37 8.70
N ILE A 162 -14.38 11.11 9.78
CA ILE A 162 -15.66 11.76 10.11
C ILE A 162 -15.48 12.53 11.42
N GLU A 163 -15.77 13.83 11.39
CA GLU A 163 -15.75 14.73 12.55
C GLU A 163 -14.43 14.66 13.38
N LYS A 164 -13.30 14.37 12.71
CA LYS A 164 -11.95 14.19 13.30
C LYS A 164 -11.83 13.12 14.40
N THR A 165 -12.92 12.43 14.71
CA THR A 165 -13.01 11.46 15.82
C THR A 165 -13.08 10.04 15.29
N TYR A 166 -13.75 9.86 14.16
CA TYR A 166 -13.88 8.57 13.51
C TYR A 166 -12.90 8.50 12.35
N ILE A 167 -12.07 7.47 12.35
CA ILE A 167 -11.08 7.23 11.31
C ILE A 167 -11.22 5.76 10.90
N TYR A 168 -11.84 5.53 9.75
CA TYR A 168 -12.05 4.20 9.19
C TYR A 168 -11.08 3.94 8.05
N PHE A 169 -10.54 2.73 7.98
CA PHE A 169 -9.88 2.21 6.78
C PHE A 169 -10.88 1.32 6.05
N LEU A 170 -11.23 1.70 4.83
CA LEU A 170 -12.10 0.93 3.94
C LEU A 170 -11.24 0.11 2.98
N PRO A 171 -11.14 -1.22 3.14
CA PRO A 171 -10.27 -2.04 2.31
C PRO A 171 -10.77 -2.09 0.87
N ASN A 172 -9.94 -1.67 -0.07
CA ASN A 172 -10.16 -1.82 -1.50
C ASN A 172 -8.81 -1.61 -2.19
N MET A 173 -8.24 -2.70 -2.72
CA MET A 173 -6.91 -2.65 -3.31
C MET A 173 -6.89 -2.35 -4.81
N TYR A 174 -7.95 -1.75 -5.35
CA TYR A 174 -8.09 -1.47 -6.79
C TYR A 174 -6.83 -0.80 -7.39
N ILE A 175 -6.33 0.25 -6.73
CA ILE A 175 -5.16 0.99 -7.17
C ILE A 175 -3.88 0.13 -7.07
N ALA A 176 -3.68 -0.58 -5.96
CA ALA A 176 -2.52 -1.47 -5.81
C ALA A 176 -2.55 -2.62 -6.83
N LEU A 177 -3.73 -3.19 -7.10
CA LEU A 177 -3.89 -4.26 -8.09
C LEU A 177 -3.59 -3.78 -9.51
N GLN A 178 -3.96 -2.54 -9.86
CA GLN A 178 -3.55 -1.92 -11.12
C GLN A 178 -2.01 -1.81 -11.22
N ASP A 179 -1.33 -1.39 -10.14
CA ASP A 179 0.14 -1.33 -10.11
C ASP A 179 0.76 -2.73 -10.26
N PHE A 180 0.23 -3.74 -9.55
CA PHE A 180 0.71 -5.12 -9.66
C PHE A 180 0.48 -5.72 -11.06
N CYS A 181 -0.64 -5.40 -11.70
CA CYS A 181 -0.88 -5.80 -13.08
C CYS A 181 0.10 -5.15 -14.07
N GLN A 182 0.64 -3.96 -13.76
CA GLN A 182 1.66 -3.31 -14.60
C GLN A 182 3.05 -3.92 -14.41
N PHE A 183 3.34 -4.44 -13.22
CA PHE A 183 4.58 -5.19 -12.97
C PHE A 183 4.53 -6.59 -13.60
N ALA A 184 3.32 -7.13 -13.77
CA ALA A 184 3.06 -8.41 -14.41
C ALA A 184 3.09 -8.32 -15.95
N VAL A 185 3.50 -9.43 -16.58
CA VAL A 185 3.53 -9.58 -18.04
C VAL A 185 2.23 -10.24 -18.52
N PHE A 186 1.11 -9.53 -18.40
CA PHE A 186 -0.18 -10.02 -18.89
C PHE A 186 -0.35 -9.79 -20.39
N GLU A 187 -0.88 -10.80 -21.09
CA GLU A 187 -1.31 -10.69 -22.47
C GLU A 187 -2.74 -10.12 -22.52
N LYS A 188 -2.91 -9.04 -23.27
CA LYS A 188 -4.22 -8.41 -23.42
C LYS A 188 -5.19 -9.36 -24.14
N ASN A 189 -6.41 -9.43 -23.62
CA ASN A 189 -7.51 -10.31 -24.03
C ASN A 189 -7.28 -11.82 -23.79
N LYS A 190 -6.16 -12.21 -23.17
CA LYS A 190 -5.98 -13.58 -22.75
C LYS A 190 -6.84 -13.88 -21.52
N GLU A 191 -7.45 -15.05 -21.55
CA GLU A 191 -8.13 -15.63 -20.41
C GLU A 191 -7.11 -16.40 -19.56
N TYR A 192 -7.17 -16.17 -18.26
CA TYR A 192 -6.36 -16.84 -17.25
C TYR A 192 -7.30 -17.53 -16.27
N THR A 193 -6.89 -18.70 -15.77
CA THR A 193 -7.47 -19.19 -14.51
C THR A 193 -7.14 -18.20 -13.40
N VAL A 194 -7.95 -18.16 -12.35
CA VAL A 194 -7.64 -17.30 -11.19
C VAL A 194 -6.26 -17.66 -10.60
N PHE A 195 -5.90 -18.95 -10.57
CA PHE A 195 -4.59 -19.38 -10.11
C PHE A 195 -3.44 -18.82 -10.95
N GLU A 196 -3.57 -18.85 -12.29
CA GLU A 196 -2.57 -18.27 -13.21
C GLU A 196 -2.46 -16.75 -13.03
N PHE A 197 -3.61 -16.07 -12.94
CA PHE A 197 -3.65 -14.62 -12.73
C PHE A 197 -2.94 -14.25 -11.42
N VAL A 198 -3.32 -14.88 -10.30
CA VAL A 198 -2.73 -14.68 -8.98
C VAL A 198 -1.25 -15.02 -9.00
N SER A 199 -0.85 -16.11 -9.65
CA SER A 199 0.57 -16.49 -9.74
C SER A 199 1.41 -15.50 -10.53
N THR A 200 0.82 -14.79 -11.48
CA THR A 200 1.50 -13.76 -12.27
C THR A 200 1.76 -12.49 -11.44
N ILE A 201 0.83 -12.09 -10.55
CA ILE A 201 0.99 -10.89 -9.69
C ILE A 201 1.63 -11.18 -8.32
N SER A 202 1.53 -12.43 -7.84
CA SER A 202 2.57 -13.15 -7.13
C SER A 202 3.47 -12.31 -6.23
N ASN A 203 4.65 -12.05 -6.79
CA ASN A 203 5.79 -11.50 -6.08
C ASN A 203 5.56 -10.05 -5.59
N SER A 204 4.65 -9.31 -6.23
CA SER A 204 4.34 -7.92 -5.86
C SER A 204 3.14 -7.83 -4.91
N ALA A 205 2.21 -8.77 -4.98
CA ALA A 205 0.95 -8.74 -4.25
C ALA A 205 0.94 -9.55 -2.94
N LEU A 206 2.09 -10.07 -2.49
CA LEU A 206 2.18 -10.97 -1.32
C LEU A 206 1.53 -10.41 -0.06
N VAL A 207 1.66 -9.10 0.19
CA VAL A 207 1.04 -8.42 1.35
C VAL A 207 -0.49 -8.60 1.42
N ALA A 208 -1.15 -8.81 0.29
CA ALA A 208 -2.60 -8.98 0.21
C ALA A 208 -3.04 -10.41 -0.11
N LEU A 209 -2.10 -11.30 -0.46
CA LEU A 209 -2.39 -12.64 -1.02
C LEU A 209 -1.63 -13.77 -0.32
N GLU A 210 -1.07 -13.53 0.88
CA GLU A 210 -0.16 -14.46 1.57
C GLU A 210 -0.73 -15.88 1.67
N ASN A 211 -2.02 -16.02 2.01
CA ASN A 211 -2.70 -17.32 2.15
C ASN A 211 -3.69 -17.62 1.01
N ALA A 212 -3.81 -16.73 0.02
CA ALA A 212 -4.88 -16.79 -0.97
C ALA A 212 -4.76 -18.01 -1.89
N LYS A 213 -3.54 -18.41 -2.26
CA LYS A 213 -3.31 -19.59 -3.11
C LYS A 213 -3.64 -20.91 -2.41
N GLU A 214 -3.36 -21.00 -1.12
CA GLU A 214 -3.58 -22.21 -0.33
C GLU A 214 -5.07 -22.39 -0.02
N THR A 215 -5.75 -21.29 0.29
CA THR A 215 -7.16 -21.29 0.66
C THR A 215 -8.10 -21.17 -0.55
N MET A 216 -7.60 -20.70 -1.69
CA MET A 216 -8.40 -20.25 -2.84
C MET A 216 -9.44 -19.19 -2.46
N ARG A 217 -9.09 -18.30 -1.51
CA ARG A 217 -9.95 -17.23 -0.99
C ARG A 217 -9.27 -15.87 -1.11
N PHE A 218 -10.04 -14.88 -1.52
CA PHE A 218 -9.63 -13.48 -1.50
C PHE A 218 -10.19 -12.75 -0.28
N ASN A 219 -9.38 -11.88 0.30
CA ASN A 219 -9.86 -10.92 1.30
C ASN A 219 -10.76 -9.85 0.65
N LEU A 220 -11.40 -9.04 1.49
CA LEU A 220 -12.29 -7.95 1.10
C LEU A 220 -11.62 -6.99 0.14
N ALA A 221 -10.39 -6.56 0.44
CA ALA A 221 -9.68 -5.59 -0.38
C ALA A 221 -9.50 -6.07 -1.83
N MET A 222 -9.02 -7.31 -2.02
CA MET A 222 -8.82 -7.92 -3.34
C MET A 222 -10.15 -8.20 -4.04
N SER A 223 -11.16 -8.64 -3.31
CA SER A 223 -12.49 -8.92 -3.86
C SER A 223 -13.14 -7.64 -4.40
N SER A 224 -13.10 -6.54 -3.63
CA SER A 224 -13.53 -5.22 -4.07
C SER A 224 -12.72 -4.70 -5.27
N ALA A 225 -11.41 -4.91 -5.26
CA ALA A 225 -10.53 -4.52 -6.37
C ALA A 225 -10.90 -5.24 -7.67
N LEU A 226 -11.11 -6.56 -7.62
CA LEU A 226 -11.48 -7.37 -8.79
C LEU A 226 -12.83 -6.93 -9.37
N ARG A 227 -13.82 -6.68 -8.52
CA ARG A 227 -15.14 -6.15 -8.95
C ARG A 227 -15.00 -4.76 -9.58
N GLN A 228 -14.26 -3.86 -8.95
CA GLN A 228 -14.06 -2.52 -9.50
C GLN A 228 -13.29 -2.53 -10.84
N MET A 229 -12.28 -3.39 -10.99
CA MET A 229 -11.57 -3.58 -12.27
C MET A 229 -12.49 -4.19 -13.34
N HIS A 230 -13.43 -5.05 -12.93
CA HIS A 230 -14.45 -5.60 -13.82
C HIS A 230 -15.38 -4.51 -14.37
N ASP A 231 -15.97 -3.72 -13.47
CA ASP A 231 -16.85 -2.61 -13.81
C ASP A 231 -16.15 -1.56 -14.68
N SER A 232 -14.86 -1.31 -14.39
CA SER A 232 -14.01 -0.38 -15.15
C SER A 232 -13.55 -0.93 -16.50
N LYS A 233 -13.90 -2.20 -16.82
CA LYS A 233 -13.54 -2.93 -18.04
C LYS A 233 -12.04 -3.12 -18.23
N GLU A 234 -11.30 -3.19 -17.13
CA GLU A 234 -9.86 -3.46 -17.09
C GLU A 234 -9.57 -4.96 -17.03
N ILE A 235 -10.52 -5.71 -16.44
CA ILE A 235 -10.61 -7.16 -16.51
C ILE A 235 -12.05 -7.58 -16.80
N VAL A 236 -12.24 -8.86 -17.14
CA VAL A 236 -13.57 -9.50 -17.17
C VAL A 236 -13.53 -10.71 -16.25
N LEU A 237 -14.32 -10.68 -15.18
CA LEU A 237 -14.50 -11.84 -14.31
C LEU A 237 -15.42 -12.85 -14.99
N LYS A 238 -15.22 -14.14 -14.70
CA LYS A 238 -16.02 -15.22 -15.28
C LYS A 238 -16.27 -16.34 -14.27
N LYS A 239 -17.45 -16.95 -14.40
CA LYS A 239 -17.86 -18.19 -13.72
C LYS A 239 -18.19 -19.25 -14.77
N VAL A 240 -17.26 -20.16 -15.00
CA VAL A 240 -17.40 -21.28 -15.94
C VAL A 240 -17.84 -22.50 -15.14
N LEU A 241 -18.99 -23.09 -15.50
CA LEU A 241 -19.61 -24.18 -14.74
C LEU A 241 -18.72 -25.43 -14.61
N ASP A 242 -17.97 -25.76 -15.67
CA ASP A 242 -17.11 -26.95 -15.72
C ASP A 242 -15.66 -26.66 -15.28
N SER A 243 -15.41 -25.52 -14.63
CA SER A 243 -14.07 -25.20 -14.12
C SER A 243 -13.67 -26.16 -13.00
N LYS A 244 -12.46 -26.73 -13.10
CA LYS A 244 -11.89 -27.58 -12.04
C LYS A 244 -11.60 -26.81 -10.76
N GLU A 245 -11.34 -25.51 -10.88
CA GLU A 245 -10.99 -24.63 -9.76
C GLU A 245 -12.00 -23.48 -9.66
N THR A 246 -12.42 -23.20 -8.43
CA THR A 246 -13.27 -22.07 -8.08
C THR A 246 -12.63 -21.34 -6.92
N TRP A 247 -12.49 -20.03 -7.05
CA TRP A 247 -11.95 -19.16 -6.01
C TRP A 247 -13.07 -18.36 -5.37
N GLU A 248 -13.02 -18.21 -4.05
CA GLU A 248 -14.02 -17.47 -3.28
C GLU A 248 -13.60 -16.01 -3.13
N LEU A 249 -14.54 -15.12 -3.42
CA LEU A 249 -14.50 -13.70 -3.12
C LEU A 249 -15.10 -13.47 -1.74
N TYR A 250 -14.65 -12.42 -1.06
CA TYR A 250 -15.36 -11.88 0.09
C TYR A 250 -16.79 -11.46 -0.36
N PRO A 251 -17.86 -11.96 0.29
CA PRO A 251 -19.23 -11.82 -0.21
C PRO A 251 -19.67 -10.37 -0.41
N ASP A 252 -20.38 -10.12 -1.51
CA ASP A 252 -21.08 -8.86 -1.79
C ASP A 252 -22.32 -9.13 -2.65
N GLU A 253 -23.50 -9.09 -2.03
CA GLU A 253 -24.78 -9.37 -2.69
C GLU A 253 -25.22 -8.27 -3.67
N THR A 254 -24.51 -7.14 -3.71
CA THR A 254 -24.87 -6.00 -4.57
C THR A 254 -24.24 -6.06 -5.96
N HIS A 255 -23.31 -6.98 -6.19
CA HIS A 255 -22.56 -7.12 -7.43
C HIS A 255 -22.87 -8.45 -8.14
N GLU A 256 -22.77 -8.50 -9.48
CA GLU A 256 -23.12 -9.71 -10.26
C GLU A 256 -22.21 -10.93 -9.93
N PHE A 257 -20.97 -10.65 -9.55
CA PHE A 257 -20.03 -11.63 -8.97
C PHE A 257 -20.06 -11.54 -7.44
N THR A 258 -21.01 -12.26 -6.84
CA THR A 258 -21.30 -12.18 -5.40
C THR A 258 -20.23 -12.84 -4.54
N ASP A 259 -19.84 -14.08 -4.85
CA ASP A 259 -19.00 -14.88 -3.95
C ASP A 259 -17.92 -15.73 -4.64
N LYS A 260 -18.01 -15.98 -5.96
CA LYS A 260 -17.16 -16.96 -6.64
C LYS A 260 -16.79 -16.56 -8.06
N ILE A 261 -15.54 -16.84 -8.43
CA ILE A 261 -15.01 -16.70 -9.78
C ILE A 261 -14.14 -17.90 -10.15
N THR A 262 -13.91 -18.07 -11.44
CA THR A 262 -13.12 -19.18 -11.99
C THR A 262 -12.02 -18.69 -12.94
N HIS A 263 -12.30 -17.63 -13.70
CA HIS A 263 -11.39 -17.10 -14.71
C HIS A 263 -11.42 -15.57 -14.73
N ILE A 264 -10.33 -14.99 -15.24
CA ILE A 264 -10.16 -13.56 -15.42
C ILE A 264 -9.61 -13.32 -16.82
N VAL A 265 -10.27 -12.46 -17.61
CA VAL A 265 -9.73 -11.98 -18.89
C VAL A 265 -9.11 -10.61 -18.67
N TYR A 266 -7.81 -10.49 -18.90
CA TYR A 266 -7.12 -9.20 -18.74
C TYR A 266 -7.38 -8.29 -19.95
N LYS A 267 -7.87 -7.06 -19.74
CA LYS A 267 -8.14 -6.08 -20.82
C LYS A 267 -7.14 -4.93 -20.87
N GLY A 268 -6.31 -4.80 -19.84
CA GLY A 268 -5.37 -3.69 -19.68
C GLY A 268 -5.91 -2.66 -18.68
N VAL A 269 -5.03 -2.18 -17.82
CA VAL A 269 -5.34 -1.11 -16.85
C VAL A 269 -5.49 0.24 -17.58
N LYS A 270 -6.46 1.06 -17.17
CA LYS A 270 -6.67 2.41 -17.69
C LYS A 270 -6.06 3.41 -16.71
N ARG A 271 -5.23 4.32 -17.21
CA ARG A 271 -4.79 5.47 -16.41
C ARG A 271 -5.79 6.61 -16.58
N GLY A 272 -6.20 7.21 -15.46
CA GLY A 272 -6.73 8.58 -15.41
C GLY A 272 -5.61 9.60 -15.51
#